data_AF-A0AAX1PM74-F1
#
_entry.id   AF-A0AAX1PM74-F1
#
_cell.length_a   1.000
_cell.length_b   1.000
_cell.length_c   1.000
_cell.angle_alpha   90.00
_cell.angle_beta   90.00
_cell.angle_gamma   90.00
#
_symmetry.space_group_name_H-M   'P 1'
#
loop_
_entity.id
_entity.type
_entity.pdbx_description
1 polymer ?
#
loop_
_entity_poly.entity_id
_entity_poly.type
_entity_poly.pdbx_seq_one_letter_code
_entity_poly.pdbx_strand_id
1 'polypeptide(L)'
;MKKISKSLLAAAISLGLMAGCHSNNDSETPDTMVRFATFNLSFDRTAPGMLSGELALTRAEQDTLLARLADGGLSGAEKTKALDVQQIRNIAEIVQRTRPDVFLLNEFDNDGKGENTADLKAFNDNYLAHAQHGEVTAISYPVLQNFATNTGLMSGHDLNLDGKVGSGPDDAWGFGNYHGQYAFAVMSQYPIDTKQIRTFQHFKWKDMPGESNPVIDDCSNPKAPIPAGRQCGDAWYDDAAWQQFPLSSKNHADVPVRIKRGDKEEVIHFLISHPT
;
A
#
# COMPACT_ATOMS: atom_id res chain seq x y z
N MET A 1 87.76 2.02 -51.29
CA MET A 1 87.38 2.57 -52.61
C MET A 1 86.17 3.47 -52.43
N LYS A 2 86.26 4.70 -52.97
CA LYS A 2 85.23 5.74 -52.96
C LYS A 2 83.98 5.32 -53.76
N LYS A 3 82.78 5.70 -53.29
CA LYS A 3 81.85 6.53 -54.06
C LYS A 3 80.76 7.14 -53.16
N ILE A 4 80.61 8.45 -53.31
CA ILE A 4 79.61 9.34 -52.73
C ILE A 4 78.73 9.84 -53.89
N SER A 5 77.41 9.85 -53.72
CA SER A 5 76.45 10.85 -54.24
C SER A 5 75.13 10.62 -53.46
N LYS A 6 74.64 11.45 -52.54
CA LYS A 6 74.19 12.86 -52.56
C LYS A 6 73.16 13.19 -53.66
N SER A 7 71.88 13.24 -53.25
CA SER A 7 70.98 14.43 -53.25
C SER A 7 69.53 13.95 -52.96
N LEU A 8 68.88 14.28 -51.82
CA LEU A 8 68.26 15.54 -51.35
C LEU A 8 66.89 15.88 -51.98
N LEU A 9 65.82 15.71 -51.17
CA LEU A 9 64.70 16.63 -50.85
C LEU A 9 63.47 15.77 -50.46
N ALA A 10 63.11 15.67 -49.17
CA ALA A 10 62.33 16.61 -48.36
C ALA A 10 60.81 16.56 -48.66
N ALA A 11 60.06 15.96 -47.72
CA ALA A 11 58.77 16.47 -47.28
C ALA A 11 58.66 16.16 -45.78
N ALA A 12 58.75 17.22 -44.98
CA ALA A 12 58.53 17.21 -43.55
C ALA A 12 57.07 17.60 -43.24
N ILE A 13 56.71 17.47 -41.96
CA ILE A 13 55.52 18.03 -41.27
C ILE A 13 54.32 17.05 -41.35
N SER A 14 53.73 16.55 -40.27
CA SER A 14 53.55 17.12 -38.92
C SER A 14 53.35 16.03 -37.86
N LEU A 15 54.06 16.16 -36.74
CA LEU A 15 53.64 15.60 -35.45
C LEU A 15 52.38 16.37 -35.01
N GLY A 16 51.22 15.73 -35.07
CA GLY A 16 50.00 16.22 -34.44
C GLY A 16 49.91 15.73 -33.00
N LEU A 17 50.33 16.56 -32.05
CA LEU A 17 49.82 16.51 -30.68
C LEU A 17 48.32 16.77 -30.74
N MET A 18 47.50 15.72 -30.58
CA MET A 18 46.14 15.88 -30.12
C MET A 18 46.08 15.35 -28.69
N ALA A 19 46.19 16.29 -27.75
CA ALA A 19 45.55 16.18 -26.46
C ALA A 19 44.04 15.98 -26.72
N GLY A 20 43.61 14.72 -26.75
CA GLY A 20 42.20 14.33 -26.74
C GLY A 20 41.78 14.12 -25.31
N CYS A 21 40.92 15.03 -24.83
CA CYS A 21 40.36 15.16 -23.51
C CYS A 21 40.39 13.90 -22.63
N HIS A 22 41.12 14.01 -21.54
CA HIS A 22 40.80 13.39 -20.26
C HIS A 22 39.41 13.92 -19.84
N SER A 23 38.34 13.36 -20.41
CA SER A 23 37.01 13.58 -19.86
C SER A 23 36.96 12.76 -18.58
N ASN A 24 37.09 13.47 -17.46
CA ASN A 24 36.45 13.08 -16.21
C ASN A 24 34.99 12.77 -16.54
N ASN A 25 34.68 11.53 -16.91
CA ASN A 25 33.31 11.05 -16.84
C ASN A 25 33.14 10.61 -15.40
N ASP A 26 32.81 11.64 -14.62
CA ASP A 26 31.97 11.66 -13.44
C ASP A 26 31.84 10.31 -12.74
N SER A 27 32.26 10.29 -11.49
CA SER A 27 31.77 9.31 -10.53
C SER A 27 30.26 9.56 -10.39
N GLU A 28 29.47 9.07 -11.34
CA GLU A 28 28.04 8.91 -11.10
C GLU A 28 27.95 8.00 -9.88
N THR A 29 27.56 8.59 -8.75
CA THR A 29 27.12 7.84 -7.58
C THR A 29 26.20 6.74 -8.09
N PRO A 30 26.44 5.46 -7.71
CA PRO A 30 25.64 4.35 -8.20
C PRO A 30 24.17 4.73 -8.12
N ASP A 31 23.44 4.60 -9.22
CA ASP A 31 22.05 5.01 -9.26
C ASP A 31 21.30 4.23 -8.18
N THR A 32 20.93 4.91 -7.09
CA THR A 32 20.37 4.25 -5.91
C THR A 32 19.03 3.69 -6.33
N MET A 33 18.95 2.36 -6.45
CA MET A 33 17.71 1.64 -6.69
C MET A 33 16.71 2.01 -5.59
N VAL A 34 15.56 2.54 -5.98
CA VAL A 34 14.42 2.79 -5.09
C VAL A 34 13.39 1.70 -5.26
N ARG A 35 13.05 1.01 -4.17
CA ARG A 35 12.10 -0.10 -4.15
C ARG A 35 10.71 0.36 -3.70
N PHE A 36 9.77 0.33 -4.64
CA PHE A 36 8.35 0.43 -4.34
C PHE A 36 7.79 -0.98 -4.16
N ALA A 37 7.03 -1.21 -3.09
CA ALA A 37 6.39 -2.49 -2.81
C ALA A 37 4.94 -2.31 -2.36
N THR A 38 4.15 -3.36 -2.59
CA THR A 38 2.83 -3.54 -1.99
C THR A 38 2.82 -4.90 -1.29
N PHE A 39 2.14 -4.97 -0.15
CA PHE A 39 1.98 -6.22 0.58
C PHE A 39 0.62 -6.24 1.24
N ASN A 40 -0.05 -7.38 1.16
CA ASN A 40 -1.27 -7.61 1.90
C ASN A 40 -0.92 -8.15 3.29
N LEU A 41 -1.15 -7.33 4.32
CA LEU A 41 -0.76 -7.65 5.69
C LEU A 41 -1.77 -8.56 6.38
N SER A 42 -3.04 -8.48 5.97
CA SER A 42 -4.15 -9.08 6.71
C SER A 42 -4.11 -8.73 8.19
N PHE A 43 -3.87 -7.43 8.46
CA PHE A 43 -3.98 -6.83 9.78
C PHE A 43 -5.42 -6.43 10.11
N ASP A 44 -6.38 -6.80 9.25
CA ASP A 44 -7.78 -6.63 9.55
C ASP A 44 -8.16 -7.40 10.81
N ARG A 45 -9.03 -6.79 11.61
CA ARG A 45 -9.59 -7.42 12.80
C ARG A 45 -11.10 -7.46 12.70
N THR A 46 -11.71 -8.24 13.59
CA THR A 46 -13.15 -8.40 13.62
C THR A 46 -13.86 -7.25 14.32
N ALA A 47 -13.12 -6.39 15.05
CA ALA A 47 -13.67 -5.20 15.69
C ALA A 47 -12.66 -4.03 15.74
N PRO A 48 -13.14 -2.77 15.77
CA PRO A 48 -12.28 -1.60 15.90
C PRO A 48 -11.37 -1.66 17.12
N GLY A 49 -10.14 -1.20 16.97
CA GLY A 49 -9.18 -1.03 18.06
C GLY A 49 -8.46 -2.31 18.53
N MET A 50 -8.85 -3.50 18.04
CA MET A 50 -8.12 -4.74 18.33
C MET A 50 -6.67 -4.65 17.81
N LEU A 51 -6.49 -4.23 16.55
CA LEU A 51 -5.17 -4.04 15.94
C LEU A 51 -4.34 -3.03 16.75
N SER A 52 -4.92 -1.91 17.14
CA SER A 52 -4.26 -0.88 17.95
C SER A 52 -3.72 -1.46 19.28
N GLY A 53 -4.50 -2.33 19.93
CA GLY A 53 -4.11 -2.99 21.18
C GLY A 53 -3.03 -4.07 21.04
N GLU A 54 -2.82 -4.60 19.84
CA GLU A 54 -1.71 -5.49 19.49
C GLU A 54 -0.46 -4.68 19.13
N LEU A 55 -0.63 -3.66 18.28
CA LEU A 55 0.47 -2.79 17.84
C LEU A 55 1.09 -1.99 19.00
N ALA A 56 0.31 -1.66 20.02
CA ALA A 56 0.78 -0.94 21.19
C ALA A 56 1.68 -1.76 22.14
N LEU A 57 1.72 -3.09 22.00
CA LEU A 57 2.55 -3.93 22.89
C LEU A 57 4.04 -3.59 22.73
N THR A 58 4.70 -3.37 23.87
CA THR A 58 6.16 -3.24 23.92
C THR A 58 6.84 -4.55 23.55
N ARG A 59 8.10 -4.50 23.15
CA ARG A 59 8.87 -5.72 22.81
C ARG A 59 8.89 -6.75 23.94
N ALA A 60 9.02 -6.31 25.19
CA ALA A 60 9.01 -7.20 26.35
C ALA A 60 7.66 -7.91 26.57
N GLU A 61 6.55 -7.19 26.35
CA GLU A 61 5.20 -7.77 26.42
C GLU A 61 4.96 -8.76 25.29
N GLN A 62 5.41 -8.43 24.06
CA GLN A 62 5.36 -9.35 22.91
C GLN A 62 6.15 -10.63 23.21
N ASP A 63 7.40 -10.53 23.67
CA ASP A 63 8.26 -11.68 23.97
C ASP A 63 7.63 -12.56 25.08
N THR A 64 7.05 -11.94 26.11
CA THR A 64 6.34 -12.66 27.19
C THR A 64 5.11 -13.40 26.66
N LEU A 65 4.30 -12.75 25.81
CA LEU A 65 3.09 -13.33 25.25
C LEU A 65 3.41 -14.52 24.32
N LEU A 66 4.45 -14.39 23.50
CA LEU A 66 4.85 -15.44 22.55
C LEU A 66 5.57 -16.61 23.23
N ALA A 67 6.30 -16.38 24.31
CA ALA A 67 6.82 -17.48 25.14
C ALA A 67 5.67 -18.33 25.69
N ARG A 68 4.62 -17.69 26.24
CA ARG A 68 3.43 -18.41 26.75
C ARG A 68 2.65 -19.12 25.64
N LEU A 69 2.62 -18.56 24.43
CA LEU A 69 2.04 -19.24 23.27
C LEU A 69 2.82 -20.51 22.92
N ALA A 70 4.16 -20.45 22.92
CA ALA A 70 5.03 -21.59 22.65
C ALA A 70 4.91 -22.69 23.70
N ASP A 71 4.69 -22.33 24.97
CA ASP A 71 4.44 -23.28 26.07
C ASP A 71 3.07 -23.99 25.97
N GLY A 72 2.20 -23.57 25.03
CA GLY A 72 0.87 -24.16 24.83
C GLY A 72 -0.14 -23.81 25.92
N GLY A 73 0.18 -22.89 26.83
CA GLY A 73 -0.64 -22.54 28.00
C GLY A 73 -1.76 -21.53 27.72
N LEU A 74 -1.88 -21.01 26.50
CA LEU A 74 -2.87 -20.00 26.13
C LEU A 74 -4.16 -20.62 25.57
N SER A 75 -5.30 -19.99 25.87
CA SER A 75 -6.61 -20.35 25.30
C SER A 75 -7.47 -19.10 25.06
N GLY A 76 -8.55 -19.25 24.30
CA GLY A 76 -9.51 -18.18 24.03
C GLY A 76 -8.89 -16.93 23.43
N ALA A 77 -9.38 -15.76 23.85
CA ALA A 77 -8.96 -14.45 23.34
C ALA A 77 -7.46 -14.16 23.53
N GLU A 78 -6.85 -14.67 24.60
CA GLU A 78 -5.42 -14.47 24.84
C GLU A 78 -4.56 -15.25 23.84
N LYS A 79 -4.98 -16.47 23.46
CA LYS A 79 -4.34 -17.24 22.40
C LYS A 79 -4.49 -16.56 21.04
N THR A 80 -5.67 -16.03 20.74
CA THR A 80 -5.92 -15.27 19.51
C THR A 80 -4.98 -14.07 19.43
N LYS A 81 -4.96 -13.21 20.46
CA LYS A 81 -4.06 -12.06 20.52
C LYS A 81 -2.58 -12.45 20.36
N ALA A 82 -2.15 -13.57 20.95
CA ALA A 82 -0.78 -14.04 20.79
C ALA A 82 -0.45 -14.47 19.36
N LEU A 83 -1.38 -15.15 18.68
CA LEU A 83 -1.23 -15.52 17.27
C LEU A 83 -1.20 -14.29 16.36
N ASP A 84 -2.04 -13.29 16.65
CA ASP A 84 -2.06 -12.02 15.91
C ASP A 84 -0.74 -11.26 16.08
N VAL A 85 -0.21 -11.19 17.31
CA VAL A 85 1.12 -10.59 17.57
C VAL A 85 2.24 -11.36 16.86
N GLN A 86 2.16 -12.70 16.81
CA GLN A 86 3.10 -13.51 16.05
C GLN A 86 3.02 -13.19 14.54
N GLN A 87 1.81 -13.06 13.99
CA GLN A 87 1.59 -12.65 12.60
C GLN A 87 2.25 -11.29 12.31
N ILE A 88 2.03 -10.29 13.17
CA ILE A 88 2.62 -8.95 13.02
C ILE A 88 4.16 -9.02 13.03
N ARG A 89 4.77 -9.81 13.93
CA ARG A 89 6.24 -10.01 13.96
C ARG A 89 6.76 -10.71 12.70
N ASN A 90 6.07 -11.74 12.22
CA ASN A 90 6.46 -12.43 10.98
C ASN A 90 6.43 -11.47 9.78
N ILE A 91 5.41 -10.62 9.72
CA ILE A 91 5.30 -9.59 8.68
C ILE A 91 6.39 -8.53 8.81
N ALA A 92 6.70 -8.08 10.03
CA ALA A 92 7.82 -7.18 10.25
C ALA A 92 9.15 -7.79 9.79
N GLU A 93 9.37 -9.09 9.99
CA GLU A 93 10.54 -9.80 9.45
C GLU A 93 10.57 -9.78 7.91
N ILE A 94 9.44 -10.06 7.25
CA ILE A 94 9.32 -9.99 5.78
C ILE A 94 9.72 -8.59 5.27
N VAL A 95 9.21 -7.53 5.91
CA VAL A 95 9.57 -6.15 5.57
C VAL A 95 11.07 -5.89 5.80
N GLN A 96 11.66 -6.42 6.88
CA GLN A 96 13.10 -6.28 7.15
C GLN A 96 14.01 -7.06 6.19
N ARG A 97 13.52 -8.15 5.59
CA ARG A 97 14.21 -8.92 4.54
C ARG A 97 14.11 -8.25 3.18
N THR A 98 12.93 -7.75 2.82
CA THR A 98 12.66 -7.15 1.51
C THR A 98 13.11 -5.70 1.39
N ARG A 99 13.11 -4.97 2.51
CA ARG A 99 13.55 -3.57 2.65
C ARG A 99 12.98 -2.65 1.56
N PRO A 100 11.65 -2.49 1.49
CA PRO A 100 11.06 -1.53 0.59
C PRO A 100 11.40 -0.10 1.06
N ASP A 101 11.57 0.81 0.11
CA ASP A 101 11.79 2.22 0.42
C ASP A 101 10.47 3.01 0.43
N VAL A 102 9.50 2.57 -0.37
CA VAL A 102 8.12 3.06 -0.38
C VAL A 102 7.22 1.84 -0.35
N PHE A 103 6.32 1.78 0.61
CA PHE A 103 5.60 0.57 0.94
C PHE A 103 4.09 0.85 1.08
N LEU A 104 3.26 0.20 0.25
CA LEU A 104 1.81 0.15 0.41
C LEU A 104 1.42 -1.04 1.31
N LEU A 105 0.84 -0.72 2.46
CA LEU A 105 0.33 -1.61 3.48
C LEU A 105 -1.16 -1.84 3.23
N ASN A 106 -1.53 -2.96 2.59
CA ASN A 106 -2.94 -3.33 2.40
C ASN A 106 -3.47 -4.09 3.61
N GLU A 107 -4.79 -3.97 3.85
CA GLU A 107 -5.49 -4.53 5.01
C GLU A 107 -4.89 -4.05 6.33
N PHE A 108 -4.63 -2.75 6.40
CA PHE A 108 -4.23 -2.05 7.62
C PHE A 108 -5.41 -1.22 8.11
N ASP A 109 -6.10 -1.70 9.15
CA ASP A 109 -7.29 -1.04 9.66
C ASP A 109 -7.03 0.38 10.16
N ASN A 110 -8.02 1.25 10.01
CA ASN A 110 -8.04 2.57 10.60
C ASN A 110 -9.45 2.95 11.09
N ASP A 111 -9.67 4.23 11.37
CA ASP A 111 -10.95 4.79 11.84
C ASP A 111 -11.91 5.18 10.69
N GLY A 112 -11.60 4.78 9.46
CA GLY A 112 -12.32 5.13 8.24
C GLY A 112 -11.94 6.48 7.64
N LYS A 113 -11.31 7.37 8.43
CA LYS A 113 -10.97 8.74 8.02
C LYS A 113 -9.53 8.88 7.57
N GLY A 114 -8.64 8.02 8.07
CA GLY A 114 -7.23 8.01 7.64
C GLY A 114 -6.43 9.23 8.05
N GLU A 115 -6.89 10.00 9.05
CA GLU A 115 -6.17 11.16 9.59
C GLU A 115 -5.16 10.75 10.65
N ASN A 116 -5.44 9.69 11.40
CA ASN A 116 -4.62 9.22 12.50
C ASN A 116 -3.57 8.20 12.02
N THR A 117 -2.31 8.41 12.42
CA THR A 117 -1.18 7.52 12.11
C THR A 117 -0.61 6.82 13.36
N ALA A 118 -1.32 6.82 14.49
CA ALA A 118 -0.86 6.23 15.75
C ALA A 118 -0.54 4.73 15.60
N ASP A 119 -1.41 3.97 14.92
CA ASP A 119 -1.20 2.55 14.69
C ASP A 119 -0.04 2.29 13.73
N LEU A 120 0.11 3.09 12.67
CA LEU A 120 1.29 3.05 11.79
C LEU A 120 2.58 3.33 12.58
N LYS A 121 2.54 4.31 13.47
CA LYS A 121 3.68 4.64 14.33
C LYS A 121 3.99 3.51 15.30
N ALA A 122 2.97 2.88 15.88
CA ALA A 122 3.14 1.73 16.77
C ALA A 122 3.72 0.52 16.02
N PHE A 123 3.26 0.22 14.81
CA PHE A 123 3.88 -0.81 13.96
C PHE A 123 5.35 -0.48 13.63
N ASN A 124 5.62 0.77 13.26
CA ASN A 124 6.96 1.24 12.95
C ASN A 124 7.91 1.12 14.15
N ASP A 125 7.48 1.55 15.32
CA ASP A 125 8.34 1.68 16.50
C ASP A 125 8.44 0.38 17.31
N ASN A 126 7.35 -0.36 17.47
CA ASN A 126 7.32 -1.56 18.32
C ASN A 126 7.64 -2.86 17.57
N TYR A 127 7.60 -2.86 16.23
CA TYR A 127 7.84 -4.05 15.41
C TYR A 127 8.95 -3.83 14.40
N LEU A 128 8.83 -2.85 13.51
CA LEU A 128 9.82 -2.66 12.44
C LEU A 128 11.19 -2.19 12.99
N ALA A 129 11.19 -1.32 14.00
CA ALA A 129 12.41 -0.78 14.61
C ALA A 129 13.19 -1.80 15.48
N HIS A 130 12.73 -3.05 15.55
CA HIS A 130 13.42 -4.13 16.24
C HIS A 130 13.66 -5.32 15.30
N ALA A 131 14.90 -5.81 15.20
CA ALA A 131 15.19 -7.02 14.43
C ALA A 131 14.31 -8.19 14.91
N GLN A 132 13.61 -8.83 13.95
CA GLN A 132 12.70 -9.93 14.23
C GLN A 132 13.42 -11.29 14.22
N HIS A 133 14.53 -11.38 13.47
CA HIS A 133 15.40 -12.55 13.37
C HIS A 133 16.88 -12.13 13.42
N GLY A 134 17.78 -13.03 13.79
CA GLY A 134 19.23 -12.73 13.90
C GLY A 134 19.92 -12.41 12.58
N GLU A 135 19.29 -12.71 11.44
CA GLU A 135 19.81 -12.46 10.09
C GLU A 135 19.32 -11.15 9.47
N VAL A 136 18.42 -10.43 10.15
CA VAL A 136 17.82 -9.21 9.63
C VAL A 136 18.11 -8.03 10.55
N THR A 137 18.10 -6.83 10.00
CA THR A 137 18.25 -5.59 10.78
C THR A 137 16.93 -4.85 10.86
N ALA A 138 16.77 -4.09 11.95
CA ALA A 138 15.64 -3.18 12.13
C ALA A 138 15.48 -2.23 10.91
N ILE A 139 14.25 -1.80 10.67
CA ILE A 139 13.89 -0.78 9.68
C ILE A 139 12.93 0.22 10.31
N SER A 140 13.02 1.49 9.93
CA SER A 140 12.05 2.49 10.36
C SER A 140 11.77 3.43 9.21
N TYR A 141 10.53 3.88 9.11
CA TYR A 141 10.06 4.79 8.08
C TYR A 141 9.75 6.15 8.68
N PRO A 142 10.39 7.23 8.22
CA PRO A 142 10.12 8.59 8.71
C PRO A 142 8.77 9.15 8.24
N VAL A 143 8.20 8.61 7.15
CA VAL A 143 6.94 9.08 6.58
C VAL A 143 5.89 7.99 6.70
N LEU A 144 4.80 8.34 7.39
CA LEU A 144 3.64 7.48 7.61
C LEU A 144 2.41 8.22 7.08
N GLN A 145 1.72 7.63 6.11
CA GLN A 145 0.54 8.22 5.49
C GLN A 145 -0.60 7.23 5.54
N ASN A 146 -1.70 7.62 6.16
CA ASN A 146 -2.93 6.84 6.19
C ASN A 146 -3.94 7.38 5.17
N PHE A 147 -4.94 6.61 4.79
CA PHE A 147 -5.93 7.00 3.78
C PHE A 147 -7.35 6.69 4.26
N ALA A 148 -8.26 7.63 4.02
CA ALA A 148 -9.68 7.40 4.21
C ALA A 148 -10.17 6.25 3.33
N THR A 149 -11.20 5.54 3.80
CA THR A 149 -11.78 4.39 3.09
C THR A 149 -13.31 4.42 3.12
N ASN A 150 -13.93 3.87 2.08
CA ASN A 150 -15.38 3.59 2.05
C ASN A 150 -15.75 2.28 2.76
N THR A 151 -14.77 1.47 3.14
CA THR A 151 -15.01 0.15 3.72
C THR A 151 -15.66 0.24 5.08
N GLY A 152 -16.79 -0.45 5.24
CA GLY A 152 -17.65 -0.40 6.42
C GLY A 152 -18.35 0.94 6.65
N LEU A 153 -18.24 1.91 5.72
CA LEU A 153 -19.03 3.13 5.76
C LEU A 153 -20.46 2.82 5.30
N MET A 154 -21.41 2.79 6.24
CA MET A 154 -22.82 2.52 5.94
C MET A 154 -23.36 3.47 4.87
N SER A 155 -23.97 2.91 3.83
CA SER A 155 -24.49 3.68 2.71
C SER A 155 -25.79 4.43 3.03
N GLY A 156 -26.56 3.91 3.99
CA GLY A 156 -27.94 4.35 4.23
C GLY A 156 -28.95 3.78 3.22
N HIS A 157 -28.54 2.82 2.41
CA HIS A 157 -29.37 2.09 1.45
C HIS A 157 -29.36 0.58 1.78
N ASP A 158 -30.38 -0.13 1.31
CA ASP A 158 -30.44 -1.60 1.31
C ASP A 158 -29.76 -2.09 0.02
N LEU A 159 -28.45 -2.32 0.09
CA LEU A 159 -27.63 -2.62 -1.10
C LEU A 159 -27.67 -4.10 -1.46
N ASN A 160 -27.98 -4.98 -0.49
CA ASN A 160 -28.10 -6.42 -0.69
C ASN A 160 -29.54 -6.89 -0.95
N LEU A 161 -30.53 -5.99 -0.84
CA LEU A 161 -31.95 -6.21 -1.10
C LEU A 161 -32.60 -7.21 -0.14
N ASP A 162 -32.15 -7.24 1.13
CA ASP A 162 -32.71 -8.11 2.17
C ASP A 162 -33.96 -7.52 2.86
N GLY A 163 -34.33 -6.28 2.49
CA GLY A 163 -35.48 -5.55 3.03
C GLY A 163 -35.16 -4.73 4.28
N LYS A 164 -33.90 -4.62 4.69
CA LYS A 164 -33.45 -3.86 5.85
C LYS A 164 -32.28 -2.95 5.47
N VAL A 165 -32.36 -1.69 5.86
CA VAL A 165 -31.27 -0.74 5.65
C VAL A 165 -30.30 -0.76 6.83
N GLY A 166 -29.00 -0.87 6.55
CA GLY A 166 -27.93 -0.82 7.54
C GLY A 166 -27.92 -2.07 8.44
N SER A 167 -28.32 -3.21 7.90
CA SER A 167 -28.47 -4.46 8.66
C SER A 167 -27.14 -5.17 8.91
N GLY A 168 -26.09 -4.78 8.19
CA GLY A 168 -24.77 -5.40 8.26
C GLY A 168 -23.77 -4.82 7.24
N PRO A 169 -22.61 -5.49 7.10
CA PRO A 169 -21.52 -5.03 6.23
C PRO A 169 -21.89 -4.97 4.74
N ASP A 170 -22.91 -5.72 4.31
CA ASP A 170 -23.37 -5.74 2.92
C ASP A 170 -24.07 -4.44 2.47
N ASP A 171 -24.50 -3.60 3.42
CA ASP A 171 -25.07 -2.27 3.16
C ASP A 171 -24.03 -1.14 3.23
N ALA A 172 -22.76 -1.46 3.48
CA ALA A 172 -21.68 -0.49 3.40
C ALA A 172 -21.33 -0.17 1.94
N TRP A 173 -20.79 1.02 1.68
CA TRP A 173 -20.26 1.38 0.37
C TRP A 173 -19.12 0.46 -0.11
N GLY A 174 -18.38 -0.13 0.82
CA GLY A 174 -17.56 -1.31 0.59
C GLY A 174 -17.67 -2.24 1.79
N PHE A 175 -17.76 -3.54 1.54
CA PHE A 175 -17.99 -4.54 2.59
C PHE A 175 -16.98 -4.40 3.75
N GLY A 176 -17.49 -4.17 4.95
CA GLY A 176 -16.68 -4.14 6.18
C GLY A 176 -17.56 -4.11 7.43
N ASN A 177 -17.17 -4.84 8.46
CA ASN A 177 -17.91 -4.93 9.73
C ASN A 177 -17.90 -3.61 10.53
N TYR A 178 -16.95 -2.72 10.23
CA TYR A 178 -16.85 -1.37 10.78
C TYR A 178 -16.13 -0.45 9.81
N HIS A 179 -16.38 0.86 9.94
CA HIS A 179 -15.72 1.86 9.12
C HIS A 179 -14.21 1.86 9.37
N GLY A 180 -13.43 1.65 8.30
CA GLY A 180 -11.98 1.57 8.38
C GLY A 180 -11.40 0.16 8.35
N GLN A 181 -12.23 -0.88 8.39
CA GLN A 181 -11.76 -2.26 8.19
C GLN A 181 -11.13 -2.41 6.79
N TYR A 182 -10.09 -3.21 6.65
CA TYR A 182 -9.39 -3.49 5.39
C TYR A 182 -8.83 -2.25 4.66
N ALA A 183 -8.63 -1.12 5.38
CA ALA A 183 -8.05 0.08 4.82
C ALA A 183 -6.59 -0.16 4.35
N PHE A 184 -5.94 0.89 3.85
CA PHE A 184 -4.53 0.82 3.48
C PHE A 184 -3.78 2.08 3.90
N ALA A 185 -2.47 1.93 3.99
CA ALA A 185 -1.54 3.00 4.34
C ALA A 185 -0.28 2.94 3.50
N VAL A 186 0.51 4.02 3.50
CA VAL A 186 1.84 4.07 2.92
C VAL A 186 2.87 4.42 3.99
N MET A 187 3.95 3.65 4.04
CA MET A 187 5.17 4.01 4.76
C MET A 187 6.29 4.30 3.77
N SER A 188 7.11 5.34 4.01
CA SER A 188 8.17 5.73 3.09
C SER A 188 9.43 6.25 3.77
N GLN A 189 10.58 5.92 3.18
CA GLN A 189 11.89 6.51 3.44
C GLN A 189 12.01 7.92 2.86
N TYR A 190 11.14 8.26 1.91
CA TYR A 190 11.17 9.52 1.16
C TYR A 190 9.94 10.38 1.50
N PRO A 191 10.07 11.72 1.46
CA PRO A 191 8.93 12.62 1.65
C PRO A 191 7.80 12.36 0.66
N ILE A 192 6.56 12.36 1.16
CA ILE A 192 5.35 12.40 0.33
C ILE A 192 4.89 13.86 0.25
N ASP A 193 4.57 14.35 -0.95
CA ASP A 193 3.94 15.65 -1.13
C ASP A 193 2.44 15.55 -0.80
N THR A 194 2.11 15.62 0.48
CA THR A 194 0.75 15.40 1.00
C THR A 194 -0.27 16.39 0.44
N LYS A 195 0.16 17.58 0.03
CA LYS A 195 -0.73 18.59 -0.58
C LYS A 195 -1.17 18.23 -1.99
N GLN A 196 -0.40 17.38 -2.67
CA GLN A 196 -0.64 16.95 -4.03
C GLN A 196 -1.19 15.52 -4.12
N ILE A 197 -1.48 14.88 -2.98
CA ILE A 197 -2.20 13.60 -2.96
C ILE A 197 -3.58 13.79 -3.57
N ARG A 198 -3.93 12.92 -4.53
CA ARG A 198 -5.28 12.86 -5.11
C ARG A 198 -5.93 11.57 -4.65
N THR A 199 -7.14 11.68 -4.12
CA THR A 199 -7.96 10.54 -3.69
C THR A 199 -9.18 10.42 -4.60
N PHE A 200 -9.55 9.19 -4.93
CA PHE A 200 -10.74 8.88 -5.72
C PHE A 200 -11.79 8.15 -4.88
N GLN A 201 -11.67 8.19 -3.55
CA GLN A 201 -12.62 7.60 -2.61
C GLN A 201 -14.08 7.94 -2.95
N HIS A 202 -14.36 9.20 -3.27
CA HIS A 202 -15.71 9.68 -3.55
C HIS A 202 -16.06 9.77 -5.03
N PHE A 203 -15.17 9.29 -5.92
CA PHE A 203 -15.49 9.19 -7.33
C PHE A 203 -16.59 8.14 -7.51
N LYS A 204 -17.65 8.45 -8.26
CA LYS A 204 -18.85 7.62 -8.34
C LYS A 204 -18.91 6.83 -9.63
N TRP A 205 -19.61 5.69 -9.60
CA TRP A 205 -19.83 4.87 -10.79
C TRP A 205 -20.52 5.66 -11.90
N LYS A 206 -21.59 6.41 -11.59
CA LYS A 206 -22.33 7.28 -12.53
C LYS A 206 -21.52 8.35 -13.28
N ASP A 207 -20.26 8.55 -12.90
CA ASP A 207 -19.35 9.51 -13.53
C ASP A 207 -18.29 8.81 -14.40
N MET A 208 -18.24 7.47 -14.41
CA MET A 208 -17.43 6.67 -15.33
C MET A 208 -18.05 6.67 -16.72
N PRO A 209 -17.30 6.48 -17.82
CA PRO A 209 -17.90 6.35 -19.15
C PRO A 209 -18.50 4.96 -19.39
N GLY A 210 -19.77 4.88 -19.78
CA GLY A 210 -20.41 3.62 -20.23
C GLY A 210 -20.83 2.70 -19.09
N GLU A 211 -20.91 3.25 -17.89
CA GLU A 211 -21.48 2.65 -16.71
C GLU A 211 -22.98 2.38 -16.88
N SER A 212 -23.43 1.32 -16.22
CA SER A 212 -24.84 1.02 -16.05
C SER A 212 -25.04 0.40 -14.69
N ASN A 213 -26.18 0.69 -14.07
CA ASN A 213 -26.60 -0.03 -12.88
C ASN A 213 -26.64 -1.54 -13.22
N PRO A 214 -25.96 -2.41 -12.45
CA PRO A 214 -26.03 -3.85 -12.66
C PRO A 214 -27.48 -4.31 -12.69
N VAL A 215 -27.78 -5.34 -13.47
CA VAL A 215 -29.13 -5.93 -13.55
C VAL A 215 -29.12 -7.33 -12.98
N ILE A 216 -30.27 -7.80 -12.52
CA ILE A 216 -30.47 -9.19 -12.10
C ILE A 216 -30.45 -10.07 -13.35
N ASP A 217 -29.35 -10.78 -13.60
CA ASP A 217 -29.16 -11.63 -14.79
C ASP A 217 -29.03 -13.13 -14.46
N ASP A 218 -28.59 -13.49 -13.25
CA ASP A 218 -28.53 -14.87 -12.75
C ASP A 218 -29.88 -15.36 -12.19
N CYS A 219 -30.87 -15.39 -13.06
CA CYS A 219 -32.28 -15.56 -12.69
C CYS A 219 -32.69 -17.01 -12.36
N SER A 220 -31.78 -17.97 -12.51
CA SER A 220 -32.04 -19.41 -12.30
C SER A 220 -31.19 -20.02 -11.18
N ASN A 221 -30.50 -19.19 -10.38
CA ASN A 221 -29.63 -19.67 -9.32
C ASN A 221 -30.40 -20.00 -8.04
N PRO A 222 -30.49 -21.29 -7.64
CA PRO A 222 -31.23 -21.67 -6.44
C PRO A 222 -30.55 -21.19 -5.14
N LYS A 223 -29.28 -20.76 -5.18
CA LYS A 223 -28.56 -20.22 -4.03
C LYS A 223 -28.68 -18.70 -3.88
N ALA A 224 -29.12 -18.01 -4.93
CA ALA A 224 -29.31 -16.57 -4.96
C ALA A 224 -30.64 -16.27 -5.67
N PRO A 225 -31.78 -16.56 -5.03
CA PRO A 225 -33.09 -16.31 -5.63
C PRO A 225 -33.27 -14.81 -5.86
N ILE A 226 -34.08 -14.47 -6.88
CA ILE A 226 -34.43 -13.08 -7.18
C ILE A 226 -35.07 -12.44 -5.92
N PRO A 227 -34.61 -11.25 -5.50
CA PRO A 227 -35.18 -10.55 -4.36
C PRO A 227 -36.68 -10.31 -4.50
N ALA A 228 -37.39 -10.31 -3.36
CA ALA A 228 -38.84 -10.15 -3.35
C ALA A 228 -39.27 -8.83 -4.02
N GLY A 229 -40.26 -8.90 -4.91
CA GLY A 229 -40.78 -7.73 -5.62
C GLY A 229 -39.95 -7.30 -6.84
N ARG A 230 -38.94 -8.09 -7.25
CA ARG A 230 -38.16 -7.86 -8.47
C ARG A 230 -38.27 -9.03 -9.45
N GLN A 231 -37.78 -8.81 -10.66
CA GLN A 231 -37.73 -9.81 -11.74
C GLN A 231 -36.38 -9.77 -12.48
N CYS A 232 -36.17 -10.78 -13.31
CA CYS A 232 -35.01 -10.86 -14.19
C CYS A 232 -34.91 -9.62 -15.10
N GLY A 233 -33.74 -9.01 -15.17
CA GLY A 233 -33.46 -7.80 -15.94
C GLY A 233 -33.75 -6.48 -15.22
N ASP A 234 -34.36 -6.50 -14.03
CA ASP A 234 -34.47 -5.30 -13.20
C ASP A 234 -33.08 -4.85 -12.77
N ALA A 235 -32.89 -3.53 -12.62
CA ALA A 235 -31.69 -2.97 -12.01
C ALA A 235 -31.52 -3.52 -10.58
N TRP A 236 -30.27 -3.68 -10.13
CA TRP A 236 -29.93 -4.18 -8.81
C TRP A 236 -30.12 -3.05 -7.78
N TYR A 237 -29.40 -1.94 -7.92
CA TYR A 237 -29.54 -0.81 -7.01
C TYR A 237 -30.78 0.02 -7.37
N ASP A 238 -31.41 0.67 -6.39
CA ASP A 238 -32.36 1.75 -6.69
C ASP A 238 -31.62 2.99 -7.23
N ASP A 239 -32.38 3.92 -7.83
CA ASP A 239 -31.79 5.13 -8.42
C ASP A 239 -31.04 5.99 -7.39
N ALA A 240 -31.52 6.07 -6.14
CA ALA A 240 -30.92 6.91 -5.12
C ALA A 240 -29.56 6.36 -4.66
N ALA A 241 -29.46 5.04 -4.49
CA ALA A 241 -28.24 4.32 -4.19
C ALA A 241 -27.25 4.40 -5.36
N TRP A 242 -27.70 4.12 -6.58
CA TRP A 242 -26.85 4.15 -7.77
C TRP A 242 -26.23 5.53 -8.02
N GLN A 243 -26.99 6.61 -7.79
CA GLN A 243 -26.49 7.98 -7.93
C GLN A 243 -25.42 8.37 -6.89
N GLN A 244 -25.24 7.56 -5.85
CA GLN A 244 -24.27 7.78 -4.79
C GLN A 244 -23.15 6.73 -4.75
N PHE A 245 -23.32 5.60 -5.45
CA PHE A 245 -22.43 4.46 -5.37
C PHE A 245 -20.98 4.84 -5.76
N PRO A 246 -20.02 4.74 -4.83
CA PRO A 246 -18.62 5.04 -5.12
C PRO A 246 -18.00 3.96 -5.98
N LEU A 247 -17.10 4.36 -6.89
CA LEU A 247 -16.31 3.44 -7.70
C LEU A 247 -15.41 2.55 -6.83
N SER A 248 -14.84 3.12 -5.77
CA SER A 248 -13.94 2.41 -4.87
C SER A 248 -14.69 1.84 -3.67
N SER A 249 -14.55 0.54 -3.39
CA SER A 249 -14.98 -0.07 -2.12
C SER A 249 -14.11 0.36 -0.93
N LYS A 250 -12.83 0.64 -1.20
CA LYS A 250 -11.85 1.21 -0.26
C LYS A 250 -11.51 2.63 -0.66
N ASN A 251 -10.50 2.76 -1.52
CA ASN A 251 -10.02 4.00 -2.11
C ASN A 251 -9.06 3.70 -3.28
N HIS A 252 -8.88 4.63 -4.21
CA HIS A 252 -7.72 4.70 -5.09
C HIS A 252 -7.04 6.04 -4.82
N ALA A 253 -5.71 6.06 -4.78
CA ALA A 253 -4.97 7.30 -4.55
C ALA A 253 -3.76 7.43 -5.47
N ASP A 254 -3.45 8.67 -5.82
CA ASP A 254 -2.18 9.06 -6.43
C ASP A 254 -1.31 9.71 -5.36
N VAL A 255 -0.18 9.07 -5.05
CA VAL A 255 0.72 9.47 -3.97
C VAL A 255 2.06 9.95 -4.57
N PRO A 256 2.30 11.26 -4.64
CA PRO A 256 3.55 11.82 -5.14
C PRO A 256 4.68 11.68 -4.10
N VAL A 257 5.68 10.85 -4.41
CA VAL A 257 6.87 10.61 -3.58
C VAL A 257 8.05 11.39 -4.14
N ARG A 258 8.70 12.20 -3.31
CA ARG A 258 9.82 13.07 -3.70
C ARG A 258 11.15 12.38 -3.41
N ILE A 259 11.87 12.00 -4.46
CA ILE A 259 13.15 11.29 -4.37
C ILE A 259 14.27 12.22 -4.79
N LYS A 260 15.19 12.50 -3.87
CA LYS A 260 16.38 13.30 -4.15
C LYS A 260 17.53 12.42 -4.62
N ARG A 261 18.10 12.71 -5.79
CA ARG A 261 19.29 12.06 -6.37
C ARG A 261 20.35 13.13 -6.63
N GLY A 262 21.35 13.22 -5.74
CA GLY A 262 22.34 14.30 -5.78
C GLY A 262 21.68 15.67 -5.67
N ASP A 263 21.89 16.53 -6.68
CA ASP A 263 21.32 17.88 -6.75
C ASP A 263 19.94 17.94 -7.43
N LYS A 264 19.41 16.80 -7.89
CA LYS A 264 18.10 16.71 -8.56
C LYS A 264 17.05 16.08 -7.63
N GLU A 265 15.80 16.51 -7.80
CA GLU A 265 14.65 15.89 -7.16
C GLU A 265 13.68 15.43 -8.25
N GLU A 266 13.23 14.17 -8.12
CA GLU A 266 12.22 13.56 -8.99
C GLU A 266 10.97 13.27 -8.16
N VAL A 267 9.79 13.46 -8.78
CA VAL A 267 8.51 13.10 -8.18
C VAL A 267 7.99 11.85 -8.87
N ILE A 268 7.89 10.75 -8.11
CA ILE A 268 7.30 9.51 -8.59
C ILE A 268 5.87 9.42 -8.08
N HIS A 269 4.93 9.28 -9.01
CA HIS A 269 3.51 9.09 -8.70
C HIS A 269 3.23 7.62 -8.43
N PHE A 270 3.05 7.28 -7.16
CA PHE A 270 2.65 5.94 -6.74
C PHE A 270 1.13 5.83 -6.76
N LEU A 271 0.59 5.30 -7.87
CA LEU A 271 -0.83 5.02 -8.02
C LEU A 271 -1.17 3.74 -7.24
N ILE A 272 -1.96 3.89 -6.18
CA ILE A 272 -2.26 2.82 -5.23
C ILE A 272 -3.75 2.53 -5.18
N SER A 273 -4.05 1.25 -5.02
CA SER A 273 -5.39 0.73 -4.79
C SER A 273 -5.28 -0.63 -4.12
N HIS A 274 -6.25 -0.96 -3.27
CA HIS A 274 -6.43 -2.32 -2.80
C HIS A 274 -7.76 -2.86 -3.36
N PRO A 275 -7.73 -3.63 -4.47
CA PRO A 275 -8.97 -4.16 -5.04
C PRO A 275 -9.63 -5.14 -4.06
N THR A 276 -10.97 -5.17 -4.09
CA THR A 276 -11.83 -6.23 -3.52
C THR A 276 -12.32 -7.11 -4.65
#